data_AF-A0A6G0RJQ7-F1
#
_entry.id   AF-A0A6G0RJQ7-F1
#
_cell.length_a   1.000
_cell.length_b   1.000
_cell.length_c   1.000
_cell.angle_alpha   90.00
_cell.angle_beta   90.00
_cell.angle_gamma   90.00
#
_symmetry.space_group_name_H-M   'P 1'
#
loop_
_entity.id
_entity.type
_entity.pdbx_description
1 polymer ?
#
loop_
_entity_poly.entity_id
_entity_poly.type
_entity_poly.pdbx_seq_one_letter_code
_entity_poly.pdbx_strand_id
1 'polypeptide(L)'
;MLTKFSRVKVLKIYNSTVMHWSESAALSQKHHPNLMMLYLVRVNMTNGELPAGLLSDDFPQKLLDIEFCSTNLRTLPDDFDLKWPQLPSQTVDCSPQVGATHFSLDKSDAMDELGSANQ
;
A
#
# COMPACT_ATOMS: atom_id res chain seq x y z
N MET A 1 16.51 3.85 -9.23
CA MET A 1 15.42 2.85 -9.29
C MET A 1 15.23 2.24 -7.92
N LEU A 2 13.97 1.98 -7.52
CA LEU A 2 13.61 1.40 -6.22
C LEU A 2 14.33 0.07 -5.94
N THR A 3 14.62 -0.70 -6.99
CA THR A 3 15.33 -1.99 -6.96
C THR A 3 16.73 -1.95 -6.33
N LYS A 4 17.32 -0.77 -6.12
CA LYS A 4 18.62 -0.62 -5.44
C LYS A 4 18.52 -0.64 -3.91
N PHE A 5 17.32 -0.61 -3.34
CA PHE A 5 17.10 -0.46 -1.89
C PHE A 5 16.63 -1.76 -1.22
N SER A 6 17.44 -2.81 -1.25
CA SER A 6 17.08 -4.14 -0.70
C SER A 6 16.86 -4.22 0.81
N ARG A 7 17.27 -3.18 1.54
CA ARG A 7 17.08 -3.05 3.00
C ARG A 7 15.89 -2.19 3.39
N VAL A 8 15.12 -1.69 2.41
CA VAL A 8 13.92 -0.90 2.71
C VAL A 8 12.95 -1.75 3.54
N LYS A 9 12.46 -1.18 4.64
CA LYS A 9 11.44 -1.80 5.50
C LYS A 9 10.07 -1.13 5.34
N VAL A 10 10.08 0.18 5.09
CA VAL A 10 8.89 0.98 4.93
C VAL A 10 9.03 1.81 3.67
N LEU A 11 8.03 1.76 2.80
CA LEU A 11 7.92 2.65 1.65
C LEU A 11 6.69 3.52 1.84
N LYS A 12 6.90 4.83 1.93
CA LYS A 12 5.83 5.82 2.04
C LYS A 12 5.89 6.78 0.86
N ILE A 13 4.78 6.88 0.15
CA ILE A 13 4.57 7.88 -0.90
C ILE A 13 3.48 8.82 -0.38
N TYR A 14 3.81 10.10 -0.31
CA TYR A 14 2.95 11.12 0.29
C TYR A 14 2.70 12.27 -0.68
N ASN A 15 1.44 12.70 -0.80
CA ASN A 15 1.03 13.93 -1.50
C ASN A 15 1.70 14.09 -2.88
N SER A 16 1.59 13.03 -3.68
CA SER A 16 2.32 12.89 -4.94
C SER A 16 1.41 12.32 -6.03
N THR A 17 1.72 12.64 -7.28
CA THR A 17 1.08 12.00 -8.43
C THR A 17 2.00 10.91 -8.98
N VAL A 18 1.52 9.67 -9.00
CA VAL A 18 2.20 8.54 -9.64
C VAL A 18 1.71 8.45 -11.09
N MET A 19 2.49 9.02 -12.00
CA MET A 19 2.19 9.00 -13.43
C MET A 19 2.41 7.61 -14.05
N HIS A 20 3.46 6.92 -13.63
CA HIS A 20 3.82 5.62 -14.16
C HIS A 20 4.55 4.79 -13.11
N TRP A 21 4.09 3.57 -12.89
CA TRP A 21 4.77 2.55 -12.08
C TRP A 21 4.52 1.19 -12.73
N SER A 22 5.39 0.85 -13.67
CA SER A 22 5.34 -0.38 -14.47
C SER A 22 5.84 -1.60 -13.70
N GLU A 23 5.60 -2.77 -14.29
CA GLU A 23 6.14 -4.06 -13.86
C GLU A 23 7.68 -4.07 -13.75
N SER A 24 8.39 -3.38 -14.65
CA SER A 24 9.86 -3.26 -14.61
C SER A 24 10.39 -2.54 -13.35
N ALA A 25 9.52 -1.82 -12.64
CA ALA A 25 9.80 -1.15 -11.38
C ALA A 25 9.00 -1.75 -10.21
N ALA A 26 8.52 -2.99 -10.35
CA ALA A 26 7.66 -3.60 -9.36
C ALA A 26 8.32 -3.77 -7.99
N LEU A 27 7.50 -3.69 -6.95
CA LEU A 27 7.86 -4.27 -5.66
C LEU A 27 7.89 -5.79 -5.84
N SER A 28 8.97 -6.40 -5.37
CA SER A 28 9.18 -7.82 -5.54
C SER A 28 10.06 -8.34 -4.41
N GLN A 29 9.90 -9.61 -4.06
CA GLN A 29 10.65 -10.31 -3.04
C GLN A 29 12.13 -10.34 -3.38
N LYS A 30 12.47 -10.52 -4.66
CA LYS A 30 13.87 -10.47 -5.12
C LYS A 30 14.55 -9.14 -4.78
N HIS A 31 13.88 -8.01 -4.97
CA HIS A 31 14.50 -6.69 -4.85
C HIS A 31 14.24 -6.01 -3.50
N HIS A 32 13.14 -6.34 -2.84
CA HIS A 32 12.68 -5.70 -1.61
C HIS A 32 12.31 -6.76 -0.54
N PRO A 33 13.20 -7.72 -0.22
CA PRO A 33 12.88 -8.87 0.65
C PRO A 33 12.60 -8.50 2.11
N ASN A 34 12.83 -7.24 2.49
CA ASN A 34 12.65 -6.73 3.84
C ASN A 34 11.53 -5.69 3.94
N LEU A 35 10.79 -5.42 2.87
CA LEU A 35 9.68 -4.49 2.90
C LEU A 35 8.56 -5.08 3.76
N MET A 36 8.13 -4.33 4.76
CA MET A 36 7.14 -4.71 5.75
C MET A 36 5.90 -3.83 5.67
N MET A 37 6.04 -2.54 5.32
CA MET A 37 4.91 -1.60 5.29
C MET A 37 4.94 -0.75 4.02
N LEU A 38 3.77 -0.56 3.41
CA LEU A 38 3.57 0.27 2.23
C LEU A 38 2.45 1.28 2.48
N TYR A 39 2.78 2.57 2.43
CA TYR A 39 1.83 3.66 2.65
C TYR A 39 1.70 4.54 1.40
N LEU A 40 0.51 4.61 0.82
CA LEU A 40 0.16 5.53 -0.26
C LEU A 40 -0.86 6.54 0.26
N VAL A 41 -0.38 7.69 0.70
CA VAL A 41 -1.22 8.71 1.37
C VAL A 41 -1.30 9.97 0.52
N ARG A 42 -2.51 10.42 0.18
CA ARG A 42 -2.76 11.55 -0.74
C ARG A 42 -2.07 11.35 -2.08
N VAL A 43 -2.07 10.10 -2.56
CA VAL A 43 -1.46 9.74 -3.83
C VAL A 43 -2.51 9.76 -4.93
N ASN A 44 -2.20 10.44 -6.03
CA ASN A 44 -3.02 10.44 -7.23
C ASN A 44 -2.41 9.47 -8.25
N MET A 45 -3.12 8.39 -8.55
CA MET A 45 -2.72 7.33 -9.48
C MET A 45 -3.33 7.59 -10.85
N THR A 46 -2.57 7.30 -11.91
CA THR A 46 -3.09 7.38 -13.29
C THR A 46 -4.36 6.55 -13.42
N ASN A 47 -5.42 7.17 -13.95
CA ASN A 47 -6.76 6.58 -14.08
C ASN A 47 -7.37 6.08 -12.75
N GLY A 48 -6.85 6.40 -11.58
CA GLY A 48 -7.38 5.86 -10.31
C GLY A 48 -7.32 4.34 -10.24
N GLU A 49 -6.36 3.73 -10.92
CA GLU A 49 -6.11 2.30 -10.97
C GLU A 49 -4.86 1.95 -10.16
N LEU A 50 -4.85 0.76 -9.57
CA LEU A 50 -3.68 0.25 -8.87
C LEU A 50 -2.54 0.04 -9.89
N PRO A 51 -1.34 0.63 -9.70
CA PRO A 51 -0.28 0.51 -10.68
C PRO A 51 0.27 -0.91 -10.81
N ALA A 52 0.68 -1.29 -12.03
CA ALA A 52 1.22 -2.63 -12.33
C ALA A 52 2.45 -3.02 -11.46
N GLY A 53 3.24 -2.03 -11.03
CA GLY A 53 4.36 -2.29 -10.12
C GLY A 53 3.95 -2.73 -8.71
N LEU A 54 2.66 -2.67 -8.37
CA LEU A 54 2.08 -3.22 -7.13
C LEU A 54 1.39 -4.58 -7.35
N LEU A 55 1.50 -5.17 -8.54
CA LEU A 55 0.80 -6.41 -8.94
C LEU A 55 1.77 -7.51 -9.40
N SER A 56 2.99 -7.54 -8.87
CA SER A 56 3.95 -8.61 -9.20
C SER A 56 3.57 -9.93 -8.53
N ASP A 57 3.67 -11.04 -9.27
CA ASP A 57 3.51 -12.40 -8.71
C ASP A 57 4.64 -12.75 -7.71
N ASP A 58 5.79 -12.08 -7.79
CA ASP A 58 6.89 -12.20 -6.83
C ASP A 58 6.76 -11.12 -5.73
N PHE A 59 5.56 -10.79 -5.24
CA PHE A 59 5.40 -9.68 -4.29
C PHE A 59 6.19 -9.88 -2.97
N PRO A 60 6.63 -8.81 -2.26
CA PRO A 60 7.37 -8.97 -1.01
C PRO A 60 6.58 -9.76 0.05
N GLN A 61 7.15 -10.86 0.53
CA GLN A 61 6.49 -11.84 1.40
C GLN A 61 6.51 -11.44 2.88
N LYS A 62 7.33 -10.46 3.27
CA LYS A 62 7.38 -9.92 4.64
C LYS A 62 6.45 -8.73 4.85
N LEU A 63 5.67 -8.37 3.84
CA LEU A 63 4.71 -7.30 3.97
C LEU A 63 3.70 -7.67 5.04
N LEU A 64 3.44 -6.73 5.95
CA LEU A 64 2.51 -6.87 7.07
C LEU A 64 1.31 -5.94 6.90
N ASP A 65 1.46 -4.87 6.10
CA ASP A 65 0.47 -3.81 6.01
C ASP A 65 0.60 -3.03 4.68
N ILE A 66 -0.56 -2.69 4.09
CA ILE A 66 -0.70 -1.80 2.94
C ILE A 66 -1.83 -0.82 3.21
N GLU A 67 -1.51 0.47 3.20
CA GLU A 67 -2.51 1.52 3.39
C GLU A 67 -2.65 2.41 2.16
N PHE A 68 -3.90 2.66 1.78
CA PHE A 68 -4.28 3.66 0.79
C PHE A 68 -5.10 4.74 1.50
N CYS A 69 -4.55 5.93 1.70
CA CYS A 69 -5.22 6.96 2.50
C CYS A 69 -5.47 8.20 1.65
N SER A 70 -6.73 8.59 1.47
CA SER A 70 -7.10 9.76 0.65
C SER A 70 -6.52 9.70 -0.75
N THR A 71 -6.63 8.54 -1.41
CA THR A 71 -6.16 8.35 -2.80
C THR A 71 -7.33 8.46 -3.78
N ASN A 72 -7.06 8.44 -5.09
CA ASN A 72 -8.09 8.32 -6.12
C ASN A 72 -8.28 6.87 -6.60
N LEU A 73 -7.75 5.87 -5.89
CA LEU A 73 -7.91 4.46 -6.24
C LEU A 73 -9.40 4.08 -6.19
N ARG A 74 -9.92 3.51 -7.28
CA ARG A 74 -11.36 3.22 -7.42
C ARG A 74 -11.71 1.81 -6.96
N THR A 75 -10.92 0.83 -7.37
CA THR A 75 -11.12 -0.59 -7.06
C THR A 75 -9.76 -1.30 -7.02
N LEU A 76 -9.68 -2.39 -6.26
CA LEU A 76 -8.58 -3.35 -6.39
C LEU A 76 -8.92 -4.35 -7.52
N PRO A 77 -7.93 -4.89 -8.24
CA PRO A 77 -8.15 -5.99 -9.20
C PRO A 77 -8.65 -7.25 -8.50
N ASP A 78 -9.50 -8.05 -9.14
CA ASP A 78 -10.11 -9.25 -8.52
C ASP A 78 -9.11 -10.31 -8.05
N ASP A 79 -7.89 -10.30 -8.59
CA ASP A 79 -6.82 -11.29 -8.32
C ASP A 79 -5.71 -10.76 -7.39
N PHE A 80 -5.92 -9.61 -6.75
CA PHE A 80 -4.89 -8.97 -5.93
C PHE A 80 -4.47 -9.84 -4.72
N ASP A 81 -5.42 -10.59 -4.17
CA ASP A 81 -5.28 -11.49 -3.03
C ASP A 81 -4.45 -12.75 -3.35
N LEU A 82 -4.34 -13.11 -4.64
CA LEU A 82 -3.47 -14.18 -5.11
C LEU A 82 -2.00 -13.74 -5.17
N LYS A 83 -1.74 -12.44 -5.28
CA LYS A 83 -0.39 -11.86 -5.47
C LYS A 83 0.19 -11.31 -4.18
N TRP A 84 -0.62 -10.62 -3.40
CA TRP A 84 -0.18 -10.09 -2.12
C TRP A 84 -0.05 -11.24 -1.11
N PRO A 85 0.93 -11.19 -0.20
CA PRO A 85 1.00 -12.17 0.89
C PRO A 85 -0.34 -12.18 1.64
N GLN A 86 -0.72 -13.33 2.19
CA GLN A 86 -1.95 -13.48 2.97
C GLN A 86 -1.85 -12.61 4.23
N LEU A 87 -2.26 -11.34 4.11
CA LEU A 87 -2.21 -10.36 5.17
C LEU A 87 -3.35 -10.68 6.16
N PRO A 88 -3.07 -10.91 7.45
CA PRO A 88 -4.10 -11.29 8.42
C PRO A 88 -5.13 -10.17 8.70
N SER A 89 -4.85 -8.93 8.28
CA SER A 89 -5.70 -7.74 8.30
C SER A 89 -4.98 -6.62 7.52
N GLN A 90 -5.67 -5.57 7.06
CA GLN A 90 -5.10 -4.27 6.64
C GLN A 90 -4.72 -4.07 5.16
N THR A 91 -5.69 -4.18 4.23
CA THR A 91 -5.75 -3.11 3.21
C THR A 91 -6.72 -2.07 3.71
N VAL A 92 -6.21 -1.01 4.35
CA VAL A 92 -7.06 0.03 4.94
C VAL A 92 -7.18 1.19 3.95
N ASP A 93 -8.41 1.45 3.49
CA ASP A 93 -8.76 2.71 2.84
C ASP A 93 -9.13 3.75 3.91
N CYS A 94 -8.20 4.63 4.28
CA CYS A 94 -8.49 5.73 5.23
C CYS A 94 -9.03 6.99 4.54
N SER A 95 -9.57 6.90 3.32
CA SER A 95 -10.15 8.05 2.64
C SER A 95 -11.46 8.50 3.31
N PRO A 96 -11.66 9.80 3.60
CA PRO A 96 -12.96 10.30 4.01
C PRO A 96 -13.90 10.25 2.79
N GLN A 97 -14.68 9.19 2.66
CA GLN A 97 -15.67 9.08 1.58
C GLN A 97 -16.80 10.08 1.82
N VAL A 98 -16.83 11.18 1.07
CA VAL A 98 -18.06 11.96 0.89
C VAL A 98 -18.96 11.14 -0.05
N GLY A 99 -19.72 10.22 0.53
CA GLY A 99 -20.89 9.61 -0.12
C GLY A 99 -20.66 8.39 -1.00
N ALA A 100 -19.92 7.36 -0.54
CA ALA A 100 -19.99 6.04 -1.15
C ALA A 100 -20.33 4.97 -0.10
N THR A 101 -21.22 4.06 -0.51
CA THR A 101 -21.90 3.08 0.30
C THR A 101 -21.00 1.88 0.61
N HIS A 102 -20.76 1.68 1.91
CA HIS A 102 -20.44 0.41 2.57
C HIS A 102 -19.15 -0.32 2.13
N PHE A 103 -18.03 0.10 2.73
CA PHE A 103 -17.00 -0.83 3.21
C PHE A 103 -16.72 -0.45 4.67
N SER A 104 -17.13 -1.32 5.60
CA SER A 104 -16.88 -1.15 7.04
C SER A 104 -15.99 -2.29 7.48
N LEU A 105 -14.75 -1.98 7.86
CA LEU A 105 -13.96 -2.83 8.73
C LEU A 105 -13.48 -1.97 9.91
N ASP A 106 -13.60 -2.56 11.09
CA ASP A 106 -13.86 -1.92 12.36
C ASP A 106 -12.80 -0.89 12.79
N LYS A 107 -13.28 0.15 13.44
CA LYS A 107 -12.61 1.42 13.68
C LYS A 107 -12.33 1.54 15.18
N SER A 108 -11.31 0.87 15.70
CA SER A 108 -10.95 1.03 17.12
C SER A 108 -9.47 1.14 17.46
N ASP A 109 -8.51 0.58 16.73
CA ASP A 109 -7.18 0.36 17.36
C ASP A 109 -5.94 1.02 16.70
N ALA A 110 -6.05 1.72 15.56
CA ALA A 110 -4.85 2.10 14.79
C ALA A 110 -4.19 3.45 15.17
N MET A 111 -4.72 4.21 16.12
CA MET A 111 -4.16 5.53 16.45
C MET A 111 -4.13 5.81 17.96
N ASP A 112 -3.34 5.03 18.71
CA ASP A 112 -2.89 5.46 20.05
C ASP A 112 -1.44 5.06 20.44
N GLU A 113 -0.69 4.29 19.62
CA GLU A 113 0.62 3.73 20.05
C GLU A 113 1.86 4.32 19.33
N LEU A 114 1.80 5.54 18.80
CA LEU A 114 2.99 6.25 18.28
C LEU A 114 3.33 7.55 19.05
N GLY A 115 2.68 7.78 20.20
CA GLY A 115 2.80 9.01 20.98
C GLY A 115 3.66 8.97 22.25
N SER A 116 4.09 7.81 22.76
CA SER A 116 4.67 7.74 24.13
C SER A 116 6.08 7.15 24.28
N ALA A 117 6.86 7.03 23.20
CA ALA A 117 8.28 6.68 23.32
C ALA A 117 9.18 7.91 23.14
N ASN A 118 8.95 8.96 23.94
CA ASN A 118 9.92 9.99 24.29
C ASN A 118 9.34 10.94 25.36
N GLN A 119 9.28 10.45 26.60
CA GLN A 119 9.37 11.30 27.78
C GLN A 119 9.94 10.53 28.96
#